data_AF-A0A1F9IMT8-F1
#
_entry.id   AF-A0A1F9IMT8-F1
#
_cell.length_a   1.000
_cell.length_b   1.000
_cell.length_c   1.000
_cell.angle_alpha   90.00
_cell.angle_beta   90.00
_cell.angle_gamma   90.00
#
_symmetry.space_group_name_H-M   'P 1'
#
loop_
_entity.id
_entity.type
_entity.pdbx_description
1 polymer ?
#
loop_
_entity_poly.entity_id
_entity_poly.type
_entity_poly.pdbx_seq_one_letter_code
_entity_poly.pdbx_strand_id
1 'polypeptide(L)'
;MAITMINPEELQAHTFFQSHCWSKLKAIVFCAVMWHGKDAETAELLSVASLDFAKDDEILLEIKADYDFIREKLIAQGFESLTGKDGKWIQARTKGHGHGSISRAFYARTGLVKKIFEIAS
;
A
#
# COMPACT_ATOMS: atom_id res chain seq x y z
N MET A 1 -5.40 -0.25 3.33
CA MET A 1 -5.33 1.20 3.03
C MET A 1 -4.76 1.38 1.62
N ALA A 2 -5.35 2.22 0.77
CA ALA A 2 -4.75 2.53 -0.53
C ALA A 2 -3.49 3.39 -0.35
N ILE A 3 -2.41 3.07 -1.06
CA ILE A 3 -1.12 3.80 -0.99
C ILE A 3 -0.99 4.70 -2.21
N THR A 4 -0.89 4.12 -3.41
CA THR A 4 -0.79 4.83 -4.69
C THR A 4 -1.26 3.96 -5.84
N MET A 5 -1.62 4.57 -6.97
CA MET A 5 -1.86 3.85 -8.24
C MET A 5 -0.58 3.13 -8.68
N ILE A 6 -0.74 1.98 -9.35
CA ILE A 6 0.36 1.31 -10.05
C ILE A 6 0.40 1.87 -11.48
N ASN A 7 1.50 2.55 -11.81
CA ASN A 7 1.88 2.83 -13.19
C ASN A 7 2.82 1.71 -13.68
N PRO A 8 2.46 0.94 -14.73
CA PRO A 8 3.30 -0.16 -15.22
C PRO A 8 4.70 0.27 -15.65
N GLU A 9 4.85 1.44 -16.28
CA GLU A 9 6.13 1.95 -16.76
C GLU A 9 7.03 2.32 -15.57
N GLU A 10 6.46 3.02 -14.59
CA GLU A 10 7.16 3.42 -13.37
C GLU A 10 7.61 2.19 -12.56
N LEU A 11 6.71 1.21 -12.38
CA LEU A 11 6.98 -0.01 -11.63
C LEU A 11 8.10 -0.82 -12.29
N GLN A 12 8.18 -0.85 -13.62
CA GLN A 12 9.28 -1.50 -14.32
C GLN A 12 10.60 -0.73 -14.17
N ALA A 13 10.56 0.60 -14.25
CA ALA A 13 11.76 1.43 -14.29
C ALA A 13 12.47 1.57 -12.93
N HIS A 14 11.75 1.52 -11.81
CA HIS A 14 12.29 1.91 -10.52
C HIS A 14 12.38 0.76 -9.51
N THR A 15 13.45 0.75 -8.72
CA THR A 15 13.55 -0.09 -7.52
C THR A 15 12.68 0.49 -6.41
N PHE A 16 12.36 -0.31 -5.39
CA PHE A 16 11.49 0.12 -4.29
C PHE A 16 11.87 1.50 -3.71
N PHE A 17 13.12 1.72 -3.33
CA PHE A 17 13.56 3.00 -2.72
C PHE A 17 13.62 4.19 -3.67
N GLN A 18 13.40 3.98 -4.98
CA GLN A 18 13.31 5.03 -6.00
C GLN A 18 11.85 5.24 -6.47
N SER A 19 10.92 4.40 -6.00
CA SER A 19 9.53 4.38 -6.49
C SER A 19 8.65 5.44 -5.84
N HIS A 20 7.53 5.77 -6.51
CA HIS A 20 6.46 6.57 -5.92
C HIS A 20 5.76 5.84 -4.77
N CYS A 21 5.77 4.49 -4.75
CA CYS A 21 5.26 3.72 -3.61
C CYS A 21 6.06 4.05 -2.34
N TRP A 22 7.39 4.02 -2.42
CA TRP A 22 8.26 4.40 -1.31
C TRP A 22 8.11 5.88 -0.94
N SER A 23 7.99 6.79 -1.91
CA SER A 23 7.82 8.21 -1.61
C SER A 23 6.55 8.50 -0.79
N LYS A 24 5.51 7.68 -0.94
CA LYS A 24 4.29 7.71 -0.13
C LYS A 24 4.42 7.00 1.21
N LEU A 25 5.29 5.99 1.32
CA LEU A 25 5.47 5.21 2.55
C LEU A 25 6.49 5.79 3.52
N LYS A 26 7.53 6.48 3.02
CA LYS A 26 8.70 6.90 3.82
C LYS A 26 8.36 7.76 5.05
N ALA A 27 7.27 8.53 4.97
CA ALA A 27 6.78 9.39 6.04
C ALA A 27 5.25 9.47 5.91
N ILE A 28 4.50 8.99 6.90
CA ILE A 28 3.04 8.97 6.89
C ILE A 28 2.48 9.41 8.24
N VAL A 29 1.38 10.18 8.18
CA VAL A 29 0.49 10.42 9.32
C VAL A 29 -0.78 9.56 9.16
N PHE A 30 -1.05 8.74 10.16
CA PHE A 30 -2.25 7.91 10.28
C PHE A 30 -3.25 8.57 11.22
N CYS A 31 -4.47 8.77 10.73
CA CYS A 31 -5.60 9.24 11.52
C CYS A 31 -6.62 8.11 11.65
N ALA A 32 -6.69 7.48 12.82
CA ALA A 32 -7.69 6.45 13.10
C ALA A 32 -9.03 7.14 13.39
N VAL A 33 -10.05 6.84 12.58
CA VAL A 33 -11.39 7.42 12.75
C VAL A 33 -12.41 6.33 13.06
N MET A 34 -13.35 6.62 13.96
CA MET A 34 -14.48 5.73 14.23
C MET A 34 -15.39 5.68 13.01
N TRP A 35 -15.75 4.47 12.58
CA TRP A 35 -16.67 4.28 11.47
C TRP A 35 -18.11 4.14 11.97
N HIS A 36 -18.94 5.15 11.68
CA HIS A 36 -20.36 5.17 12.07
C HIS A 36 -21.32 4.67 10.99
N GLY A 37 -20.81 4.10 9.89
CA GLY A 37 -21.63 3.66 8.77
C GLY A 37 -21.44 4.50 7.51
N LYS A 38 -22.21 4.17 6.47
CA LYS A 38 -22.26 4.93 5.24
C LYS A 38 -23.11 6.20 5.45
N ASP A 39 -22.70 7.31 4.85
CA ASP A 39 -23.43 8.59 4.90
C ASP A 39 -23.62 9.16 6.32
N ALA A 40 -22.73 8.81 7.26
CA ALA A 40 -22.73 9.34 8.62
C ALA A 40 -22.44 10.85 8.64
N GLU A 41 -23.23 11.60 9.41
CA GLU A 41 -23.09 13.06 9.55
C GLU A 41 -21.92 13.47 10.46
N THR A 42 -21.41 12.52 11.25
CA THR A 42 -20.32 12.73 12.21
C THR A 42 -19.22 11.70 12.04
N ALA A 43 -18.00 12.11 12.37
CA ALA A 43 -16.83 11.25 12.46
C ALA A 43 -16.02 11.63 13.70
N GLU A 44 -15.48 10.63 14.40
CA GLU A 44 -14.66 10.83 15.59
C GLU A 44 -13.22 10.42 15.28
N LEU A 45 -12.26 11.32 15.54
CA LEU A 45 -10.83 11.03 15.46
C LEU A 45 -10.38 10.39 16.77
N LEU A 46 -10.03 9.11 16.71
CA LEU A 46 -9.66 8.31 17.88
C LEU A 46 -8.18 8.48 18.24
N SER A 47 -7.31 8.49 17.24
CA SER A 47 -5.87 8.66 17.43
C SER A 47 -5.18 9.18 16.18
N VAL A 48 -4.02 9.81 16.40
CA VAL A 48 -3.09 10.23 15.35
C VAL A 48 -1.74 9.61 15.66
N ALA A 49 -1.15 8.99 14.65
CA ALA A 49 0.18 8.38 14.72
C ALA A 49 1.01 8.83 13.52
N SER A 50 2.29 9.12 13.74
CA SER A 50 3.26 9.37 12.67
C SER A 50 4.26 8.23 12.60
N LEU A 51 4.60 7.80 11.40
CA LEU A 51 5.65 6.82 11.19
C LEU A 51 6.62 7.30 10.10
N ASP A 52 7.89 7.34 10.46
CA ASP A 52 9.02 7.52 9.57
C ASP A 52 9.80 6.20 9.55
N PHE A 53 9.84 5.53 8.39
CA PHE A 53 10.57 4.26 8.27
C PHE A 53 12.07 4.49 8.15
N ALA A 54 12.86 3.79 8.97
CA ALA A 54 14.29 3.65 8.76
C ALA A 54 14.55 2.60 7.68
N LYS A 55 15.61 2.78 6.87
CA LYS A 55 15.88 1.90 5.71
C LYS A 55 16.16 0.44 6.09
N ASP A 56 16.55 0.21 7.32
CA ASP A 56 16.94 -1.05 7.94
C ASP A 56 15.84 -1.68 8.81
N ASP A 57 14.65 -1.07 8.86
CA ASP A 57 13.50 -1.68 9.52
C ASP A 57 13.14 -3.03 8.86
N GLU A 58 13.05 -4.08 9.67
CA GLU A 58 12.73 -5.44 9.21
C GLU A 58 11.43 -5.46 8.39
N ILE A 59 10.40 -4.75 8.88
CA ILE A 59 9.12 -4.62 8.17
C ILE A 59 9.27 -3.92 6.82
N LEU A 60 10.21 -2.97 6.69
CA LEU A 60 10.43 -2.26 5.44
C LEU A 60 11.12 -3.15 4.41
N LEU A 61 12.04 -4.01 4.84
CA LEU A 61 12.65 -5.02 3.97
C LEU A 61 11.61 -6.03 3.46
N GLU A 62 10.62 -6.39 4.28
CA GLU A 62 9.51 -7.23 3.84
C GLU A 62 8.57 -6.50 2.86
N ILE A 63 8.28 -5.21 3.08
CA ILE A 63 7.50 -4.39 2.13
C ILE A 63 8.24 -4.26 0.79
N LYS A 64 9.57 -4.09 0.83
CA LYS A 64 10.42 -4.08 -0.36
C LYS A 64 10.31 -5.41 -1.10
N ALA A 65 10.37 -6.53 -0.39
CA ALA A 65 10.23 -7.86 -1.01
C ALA A 65 8.87 -8.03 -1.72
N ASP A 66 7.78 -7.52 -1.14
CA ASP A 66 6.48 -7.51 -1.82
C ASP A 66 6.47 -6.64 -3.08
N TYR A 67 7.06 -5.45 -3.01
CA TYR A 67 7.18 -4.55 -4.15
C TYR A 67 7.95 -5.22 -5.29
N ASP A 68 9.11 -5.81 -4.97
CA ASP A 68 9.96 -6.48 -5.94
C ASP A 68 9.25 -7.70 -6.55
N PHE A 69 8.55 -8.50 -5.74
CA PHE A 69 7.72 -9.60 -6.22
C PHE A 69 6.65 -9.13 -7.23
N ILE A 70 5.92 -8.06 -6.90
CA ILE A 70 4.90 -7.48 -7.78
C ILE A 70 5.52 -6.93 -9.07
N ARG A 71 6.69 -6.27 -8.95
CA ARG A 71 7.45 -5.75 -10.09
C ARG A 71 7.93 -6.85 -11.02
N GLU A 72 8.52 -7.90 -10.48
CA GLU A 72 9.01 -9.05 -11.25
C GLU A 72 7.87 -9.76 -11.97
N LYS A 73 6.74 -9.94 -11.28
CA LYS A 73 5.55 -10.52 -11.89
C LYS A 73 5.01 -9.66 -13.04
N LEU A 74 4.98 -8.34 -12.87
CA LEU A 74 4.62 -7.42 -13.95
C LEU A 74 5.53 -7.60 -15.17
N ILE A 75 6.85 -7.63 -14.95
CA ILE A 75 7.84 -7.76 -16.03
C ILE A 75 7.70 -9.10 -16.75
N ALA A 76 7.50 -10.19 -16.01
CA ALA A 76 7.47 -11.55 -16.56
C ALA A 76 6.12 -11.93 -17.21
N GLN A 77 5.01 -11.43 -16.66
CA GLN A 77 3.65 -11.93 -16.96
C GLN A 77 2.69 -10.84 -17.42
N GLY A 78 3.11 -9.57 -17.43
CA GLY A 78 2.29 -8.43 -17.83
C GLY A 78 1.33 -7.93 -16.74
N PHE A 79 0.75 -6.76 -16.97
CA PHE A 79 -0.02 -6.02 -15.95
C PHE A 79 -1.30 -6.73 -15.50
N GLU A 80 -1.98 -7.43 -16.40
CA GLU A 80 -3.22 -8.16 -16.09
C GLU A 80 -3.00 -9.34 -15.13
N SER A 81 -1.77 -9.83 -15.03
CA SER A 81 -1.42 -10.89 -14.08
C SER A 81 -1.44 -10.43 -12.62
N LEU A 82 -1.40 -9.11 -12.37
CA LEU A 82 -1.37 -8.54 -11.03
C LEU A 82 -2.72 -8.68 -10.32
N THR A 83 -2.70 -9.15 -9.08
CA THR A 83 -3.89 -9.44 -8.28
C THR A 83 -3.74 -9.03 -6.82
N GLY A 84 -4.87 -8.91 -6.12
CA GLY A 84 -4.87 -8.67 -4.67
C GLY A 84 -4.29 -9.81 -3.82
N LYS A 85 -3.91 -10.95 -4.43
CA LYS A 85 -3.18 -12.02 -3.74
C LYS A 85 -1.68 -11.76 -3.68
N ASP A 86 -1.18 -10.82 -4.47
CA ASP A 86 0.26 -10.54 -4.54
C ASP A 86 0.72 -9.80 -3.27
N GLY A 87 1.84 -10.24 -2.71
CA GLY A 87 2.49 -9.65 -1.53
C GLY A 87 1.80 -9.90 -0.17
N LYS A 88 2.61 -9.89 0.89
CA LYS A 88 2.24 -10.16 2.29
C LYS A 88 1.72 -8.90 3.01
N TRP A 89 2.39 -7.77 2.85
CA TRP A 89 2.13 -6.49 3.50
C TRP A 89 1.53 -5.46 2.56
N ILE A 90 2.02 -5.39 1.32
CA ILE A 90 1.41 -4.57 0.26
C ILE A 90 0.94 -5.47 -0.89
N GLN A 91 -0.15 -5.06 -1.55
CA GLN A 91 -0.78 -5.86 -2.61
C GLN A 91 -1.22 -5.01 -3.81
N ALA A 92 -1.27 -5.62 -4.99
CA ALA A 92 -1.74 -5.01 -6.24
C ALA A 92 -3.25 -5.25 -6.46
N ARG A 93 -4.12 -4.45 -5.83
CA ARG A 93 -5.57 -4.63 -5.91
C ARG A 93 -6.18 -3.78 -7.03
N THR A 94 -7.23 -4.28 -7.67
CA THR A 94 -8.09 -3.49 -8.56
C THR A 94 -8.68 -2.29 -7.85
N LYS A 95 -8.63 -1.12 -8.50
CA LYS A 95 -9.25 0.10 -8.00
C LYS A 95 -10.55 0.40 -8.76
N GLY A 96 -11.62 0.67 -8.02
CA GLY A 96 -12.95 1.01 -8.57
C GLY A 96 -13.97 -0.14 -8.50
N HIS A 97 -15.23 0.20 -8.74
CA HIS A 97 -16.37 -0.71 -8.66
C HIS A 97 -16.46 -1.59 -9.91
N GLY A 98 -15.71 -2.69 -9.98
CA GLY A 98 -16.03 -3.94 -10.70
C GLY A 98 -16.46 -3.95 -12.20
N HIS A 99 -16.68 -2.82 -12.86
CA HIS A 99 -17.28 -2.68 -14.19
C HIS A 99 -16.19 -2.45 -15.26
N GLY A 100 -15.27 -3.39 -15.41
CA GLY A 100 -14.21 -3.32 -16.43
C GLY A 100 -13.00 -2.46 -16.07
N SER A 101 -12.89 -1.97 -14.82
CA SER A 101 -11.69 -1.28 -14.36
C SER A 101 -10.51 -2.26 -14.29
N ILE A 102 -9.54 -2.09 -15.18
CA ILE A 102 -8.27 -2.83 -15.18
C ILE A 102 -7.21 -2.16 -14.28
N SER A 103 -7.44 -0.93 -13.85
CA SER A 103 -6.46 -0.18 -13.05
C SER A 103 -6.17 -0.86 -11.71
N ARG A 104 -4.89 -0.82 -11.30
CA ARG A 104 -4.40 -1.39 -10.03
C ARG A 104 -3.81 -0.29 -9.16
N ALA A 105 -3.88 -0.48 -7.84
CA ALA A 105 -3.17 0.33 -6.88
C ALA A 105 -2.45 -0.56 -5.86
N PHE A 106 -1.37 -0.04 -5.30
CA PHE A 106 -0.76 -0.61 -4.11
C PHE A 106 -1.68 -0.35 -2.92
N TYR A 107 -2.03 -1.41 -2.19
CA TYR A 107 -2.76 -1.32 -0.94
C TYR A 107 -1.94 -1.95 0.19
N ALA A 108 -1.81 -1.26 1.32
CA ALA A 108 -1.40 -1.87 2.57
C ALA A 108 -2.49 -2.84 3.04
N ARG A 109 -2.10 -4.08 3.37
CA ARG A 109 -2.95 -5.06 4.04
C ARG A 109 -3.28 -4.57 5.46
N THR A 110 -4.36 -5.11 6.02
CA THR A 110 -4.76 -4.82 7.41
C THR A 110 -3.66 -5.17 8.41
N GLY A 111 -2.90 -6.24 8.17
CA GLY A 111 -1.74 -6.60 8.97
C GLY A 111 -0.67 -5.50 9.02
N LEU A 112 -0.36 -4.86 7.88
CA LEU A 112 0.60 -3.76 7.85
C LEU A 112 0.06 -2.55 8.62
N VAL A 113 -1.21 -2.19 8.41
CA VAL A 113 -1.83 -1.06 9.13
C VAL A 113 -1.79 -1.29 10.64
N LYS A 114 -2.13 -2.51 11.09
CA LYS A 114 -2.04 -2.88 12.51
C LYS A 114 -0.61 -2.73 13.03
N LYS A 115 0.38 -3.27 12.31
CA LYS A 115 1.79 -3.20 12.69
C LYS A 115 2.30 -1.76 12.80
N ILE A 116 1.83 -0.87 11.92
CA ILE A 116 2.17 0.56 12.00
C ILE A 116 1.64 1.21 13.28
N PHE A 117 0.38 0.95 13.64
CA PHE A 117 -0.16 1.45 14.91
C PHE A 117 0.57 0.86 16.13
N GLU A 118 1.01 -0.40 16.08
CA GLU A 118 1.83 -1.01 17.12
C GLU A 118 3.23 -0.37 17.26
N ILE A 119 3.83 0.09 16.16
CA ILE A 119 5.16 0.74 16.16
C ILE A 119 5.07 2.21 16.62
N ALA A 120 3.99 2.89 16.24
CA ALA A 120 3.82 4.33 16.51
C ALA A 120 3.16 4.65 17.87
N SER A 121 2.79 3.62 18.65
CA SER A 121 2.29 3.74 20.03
C SER A 121 3.44 3.71 21.03
#